data_AF-A0A8C7WYL5-F1
#
_entry.id   AF-A0A8C7WYL5-F1
#
_cell.length_a   1.000
_cell.length_b   1.000
_cell.length_c   1.000
_cell.angle_alpha   90.00
_cell.angle_beta   90.00
_cell.angle_gamma   90.00
#
_symmetry.space_group_name_H-M   'P 1'
#
loop_
_entity.id
_entity.type
_entity.pdbx_description
1 polymer ?
#
loop_
_entity_poly.entity_id
_entity_poly.type
_entity_poly.pdbx_seq_one_letter_code
_entity_poly.pdbx_strand_id
1 'polypeptide(L)'
;LQHPETAVDAAWEAAPSEGEMEAPPKPGPSGTSGSDMLTIMRDFLRAALLAKFDISPETYRQQFRSTSVAHGENPTETYHRLKSLYRRWLQPERHTKEQIGEAIILEQLLRVLPADVRT
;
A
#
# COMPACT_ATOMS: atom_id res chain seq x y z
N LEU A 1 -64.31 -39.72 -8.34
CA LEU A 1 -63.96 -39.21 -6.99
C LEU A 1 -63.81 -37.69 -7.14
N GLN A 2 -64.83 -36.84 -7.18
CA GLN A 2 -66.01 -36.58 -6.35
C GLN A 2 -65.69 -36.11 -4.90
N HIS A 3 -65.90 -34.77 -4.71
CA HIS A 3 -66.10 -33.95 -3.50
C HIS A 3 -64.87 -33.50 -2.65
N PRO A 4 -64.94 -32.39 -1.88
CA PRO A 4 -65.20 -30.99 -2.30
C PRO A 4 -64.32 -29.94 -1.54
N GLU A 5 -64.41 -28.66 -1.96
CA GLU A 5 -64.02 -27.48 -1.18
C GLU A 5 -64.81 -27.40 0.15
N THR A 6 -64.18 -26.89 1.23
CA THR A 6 -64.76 -25.87 2.14
C THR A 6 -63.86 -25.56 3.34
N ALA A 7 -64.07 -24.33 3.85
CA ALA A 7 -63.71 -23.79 5.16
C ALA A 7 -62.26 -23.28 5.35
N VAL A 8 -62.10 -22.04 4.87
CA VAL A 8 -61.42 -20.97 5.61
C VAL A 8 -61.91 -20.97 7.06
N ASP A 9 -61.02 -21.28 8.00
CA ASP A 9 -61.23 -20.97 9.41
C ASP A 9 -60.16 -20.01 9.91
N ALA A 10 -60.68 -18.95 10.50
CA ALA A 10 -60.00 -17.78 10.99
C ALA A 10 -59.05 -18.12 12.15
N ALA A 11 -57.81 -17.66 12.03
CA ALA A 11 -56.93 -17.41 13.16
C ALA A 11 -56.08 -16.17 12.84
N TRP A 12 -56.74 -15.00 12.80
CA TRP A 12 -56.09 -13.69 12.58
C TRP A 12 -55.93 -12.88 13.88
N GLU A 13 -56.09 -13.49 15.05
CA GLU A 13 -55.73 -12.83 16.30
C GLU A 13 -54.21 -12.85 16.51
N ALA A 14 -53.57 -11.75 16.14
CA ALA A 14 -52.77 -10.93 17.05
C ALA A 14 -51.95 -9.92 16.22
N ALA A 15 -52.44 -8.69 16.15
CA ALA A 15 -51.60 -7.56 15.77
C ALA A 15 -50.49 -7.36 16.82
N PRO A 16 -49.28 -6.95 16.42
CA PRO A 16 -48.15 -6.81 17.32
C PRO A 16 -48.29 -5.55 18.19
N SER A 17 -47.98 -5.68 19.49
CA SER A 17 -47.78 -4.55 20.38
C SER A 17 -46.60 -3.72 19.90
N GLU A 18 -46.87 -2.45 19.60
CA GLU A 18 -45.85 -1.41 19.52
C GLU A 18 -45.18 -1.28 20.89
N GLY A 19 -43.90 -1.64 20.96
CA GLY A 19 -43.00 -1.41 22.09
C GLY A 19 -41.68 -0.92 21.53
N GLU A 20 -41.22 0.21 22.04
CA GLU A 20 -40.12 1.04 21.54
C GLU A 20 -38.93 0.28 20.94
N MET A 21 -38.61 0.60 19.68
CA MET A 21 -37.29 0.36 19.11
C MET A 21 -36.28 1.24 19.85
N GLU A 22 -35.65 0.70 20.88
CA GLU A 22 -34.39 1.27 21.37
C GLU A 22 -33.34 1.05 20.29
N ALA A 23 -33.00 2.13 19.58
CA ALA A 23 -31.99 2.13 18.53
C ALA A 23 -30.65 1.63 19.09
N PRO A 24 -29.87 0.83 18.33
CA PRO A 24 -28.58 0.37 18.79
C PRO A 24 -27.69 1.57 19.18
N PRO A 25 -26.89 1.45 20.26
CA PRO A 25 -26.04 2.55 20.70
C PRO A 25 -25.16 2.99 19.53
N LYS A 26 -25.22 4.28 19.20
CA LYS A 26 -24.34 4.87 18.18
C LYS A 26 -22.90 4.54 18.56
N PRO A 27 -22.06 4.03 17.63
CA PRO A 27 -20.65 3.90 17.92
C PRO A 27 -20.13 5.30 18.26
N GLY A 28 -19.70 5.49 19.51
CA GLY A 28 -18.98 6.69 19.90
C GLY A 28 -17.75 6.87 19.00
N PRO A 29 -17.16 8.07 18.89
CA PRO A 29 -15.91 8.24 18.18
C PRO A 29 -14.93 7.26 18.81
N SER A 30 -14.58 6.22 18.05
CA SER A 30 -13.64 5.21 18.48
C SER A 30 -12.38 5.96 18.86
N GLY A 31 -12.11 6.04 20.16
CA GLY A 31 -10.87 6.59 20.68
C GLY A 31 -9.78 5.81 19.97
N THR A 32 -9.02 6.49 19.13
CA THR A 32 -7.95 5.91 18.34
C THR A 32 -7.09 5.12 19.31
N SER A 33 -7.09 3.79 19.17
CA SER A 33 -6.35 2.91 20.08
C SER A 33 -4.92 3.44 20.20
N GLY A 34 -4.34 3.44 21.40
CA GLY A 34 -2.97 3.92 21.60
C GLY A 34 -1.96 3.23 20.65
N SER A 35 -2.26 1.99 20.23
CA SER A 35 -1.52 1.26 19.18
C SER A 35 -1.57 1.91 17.80
N ASP A 36 -2.70 2.50 17.46
CA ASP A 36 -2.98 3.10 16.15
C ASP A 36 -2.33 4.47 16.09
N MET A 37 -2.40 5.25 17.18
CA MET A 37 -1.69 6.53 17.30
C MET A 37 -0.17 6.37 17.19
N LEU A 38 0.41 5.37 17.85
CA LEU A 38 1.84 5.08 17.75
C LEU A 38 2.25 4.65 16.33
N THR A 39 1.42 3.85 15.68
CA THR A 39 1.64 3.42 14.29
C THR A 39 1.59 4.60 13.34
N ILE A 40 0.57 5.45 13.47
CA ILE A 40 0.40 6.68 12.69
C ILE A 40 1.61 7.60 12.90
N MET A 41 2.03 7.84 14.14
CA MET A 41 3.18 8.69 14.44
C MET A 41 4.49 8.14 13.84
N ARG A 42 4.70 6.82 13.91
CA ARG A 42 5.85 6.15 13.29
C ARG A 42 5.85 6.32 11.77
N ASP A 43 4.71 6.15 11.13
CA ASP A 43 4.59 6.22 9.68
C ASP A 43 4.76 7.67 9.18
N PHE A 44 4.23 8.65 9.94
CA PHE A 44 4.50 10.08 9.70
C PHE A 44 5.97 10.44 9.86
N LEU A 45 6.62 10.00 10.94
CA LEU A 45 8.04 10.25 11.15
C LEU A 45 8.87 9.62 10.04
N ARG A 46 8.54 8.39 9.64
CA ARG A 46 9.18 7.70 8.51
C ARG A 46 9.00 8.50 7.23
N ALA A 47 7.77 8.89 6.88
CA ALA A 47 7.49 9.68 5.69
C ALA A 47 8.24 11.02 5.68
N ALA A 48 8.25 11.74 6.81
CA ALA A 48 8.95 13.02 6.96
C ALA A 48 10.47 12.87 6.82
N LEU A 49 11.05 11.79 7.37
CA LEU A 49 12.48 11.50 7.22
C LEU A 49 12.82 11.13 5.77
N LEU A 50 12.02 10.26 5.14
CA LEU A 50 12.22 9.89 3.74
C LEU A 50 12.15 11.12 2.83
N ALA A 51 11.19 12.02 3.05
CA ALA A 51 11.06 13.27 2.30
C ALA A 51 12.22 14.24 2.57
N LYS A 52 12.59 14.45 3.84
CA LYS A 52 13.66 15.38 4.22
C LYS A 52 15.02 14.99 3.65
N PHE A 53 15.29 13.70 3.55
CA PHE A 53 16.59 13.18 3.11
C PHE A 53 16.55 12.64 1.67
N ASP A 54 15.45 12.85 0.95
CA ASP A 54 15.20 12.28 -0.39
C ASP A 54 15.58 10.79 -0.45
N ILE A 55 15.20 10.02 0.57
CA ILE A 55 15.51 8.59 0.63
C ILE A 55 14.42 7.86 -0.15
N SER A 56 14.58 7.80 -1.46
CA SER A 56 13.68 7.08 -2.36
C SER A 56 14.43 6.03 -3.20
N PRO A 57 13.74 5.00 -3.73
CA PRO A 57 14.32 4.11 -4.74
C PRO A 57 14.94 4.86 -5.93
N GLU A 58 14.33 5.98 -6.31
CA GLU A 58 14.79 6.85 -7.40
C GLU A 58 16.14 7.50 -7.09
N THR A 59 16.36 7.96 -5.86
CA THR A 59 17.63 8.56 -5.43
C THR A 59 18.77 7.52 -5.46
N TYR A 60 18.49 6.28 -5.05
CA TYR A 60 19.47 5.19 -5.16
C TYR A 60 19.74 4.77 -6.61
N ARG A 61 18.72 4.81 -7.48
CA ARG A 61 18.90 4.60 -8.92
C ARG A 61 19.85 5.63 -9.51
N GLN A 62 19.63 6.91 -9.20
CA GLN A 62 20.48 8.00 -9.69
C GLN A 62 21.93 7.80 -9.24
N GLN A 63 22.16 7.53 -7.94
CA GLN A 63 23.50 7.23 -7.41
C GLN A 63 24.13 5.99 -8.06
N PHE A 64 23.36 4.93 -8.31
CA PHE A 64 23.84 3.73 -8.98
C PHE A 64 24.33 4.04 -10.40
N ARG A 65 23.57 4.86 -11.14
CA ARG A 65 23.90 5.24 -12.52
C ARG A 65 25.01 6.30 -12.61
N SER A 66 25.15 7.16 -11.61
CA SER A 66 26.19 8.19 -11.53
C SER A 66 27.46 7.74 -10.81
N THR A 67 27.56 6.45 -10.45
CA THR A 67 28.74 5.94 -9.74
C THR A 67 30.00 6.07 -10.60
N SER A 68 30.96 6.85 -10.13
CA SER A 68 32.32 6.92 -10.67
C SER A 68 33.30 6.19 -9.75
N VAL A 69 34.32 5.55 -10.32
CA VAL A 69 35.43 4.96 -9.55
C VAL A 69 36.32 6.09 -9.05
N ALA A 70 36.51 6.19 -7.74
CA ALA A 70 37.41 7.20 -7.17
C ALA A 70 38.88 6.85 -7.48
N HIS A 71 39.75 7.86 -7.52
CA HIS A 71 41.17 7.63 -7.74
C HIS A 71 41.75 6.76 -6.60
N GLY A 72 42.29 5.59 -6.95
CA GLY A 72 42.82 4.63 -5.98
C GLY A 72 41.78 3.69 -5.35
N GLU A 73 40.49 3.79 -5.69
CA GLU A 73 39.46 2.85 -5.24
C GLU A 73 39.67 1.48 -5.90
N ASN A 74 39.61 0.41 -5.10
CA ASN A 74 39.78 -0.92 -5.66
C ASN A 74 38.47 -1.42 -6.32
N PRO A 75 38.55 -2.33 -7.32
CA PRO A 75 37.35 -2.84 -7.99
C PRO A 75 36.33 -3.51 -7.06
N THR A 76 36.81 -4.15 -5.98
CA THR A 76 35.97 -4.83 -4.98
C THR A 76 35.14 -3.84 -4.18
N GLU A 77 35.72 -2.72 -3.75
CA GLU A 77 35.02 -1.61 -3.07
C GLU A 77 33.95 -1.02 -3.98
N THR A 78 34.30 -0.75 -5.25
CA THR A 78 33.35 -0.25 -6.25
C THR A 78 32.19 -1.23 -6.42
N TYR A 79 32.46 -2.53 -6.53
CA TYR A 79 31.44 -3.57 -6.62
C TYR A 79 30.52 -3.59 -5.39
N HIS A 80 31.07 -3.52 -4.18
CA HIS A 80 30.27 -3.51 -2.95
C HIS A 80 29.40 -2.26 -2.84
N ARG A 81 29.89 -1.10 -3.27
CA ARG A 81 29.10 0.14 -3.35
C ARG A 81 27.95 0.00 -4.34
N LEU A 82 28.23 -0.46 -5.57
CA LEU A 82 27.22 -0.71 -6.59
C LEU A 82 26.17 -1.72 -6.12
N LYS A 83 26.60 -2.83 -5.50
CA LYS A 83 25.70 -3.85 -4.95
C LYS A 83 24.78 -3.28 -3.86
N SER A 84 25.32 -2.44 -2.99
CA SER A 84 24.55 -1.76 -1.94
C SER A 84 23.50 -0.83 -2.53
N LEU A 85 23.86 -0.06 -3.56
CA LEU A 85 22.93 0.83 -4.27
C LEU A 85 21.85 0.05 -5.01
N TYR A 86 22.23 -1.02 -5.72
CA TYR A 86 21.30 -1.94 -6.39
C TYR A 86 20.24 -2.48 -5.42
N ARG A 87 20.66 -2.97 -4.24
CA ARG A 87 19.72 -3.51 -3.24
C ARG A 87 18.76 -2.45 -2.69
N ARG A 88 19.22 -1.22 -2.49
CA ARG A 88 18.36 -0.12 -1.99
C ARG A 88 17.40 0.39 -3.05
N TRP A 89 17.84 0.42 -4.31
CA TRP A 89 17.00 0.80 -5.45
C TRP A 89 15.94 -0.28 -5.74
N LEU A 90 16.36 -1.52 -6.01
CA LEU A 90 15.47 -2.56 -6.54
C LEU A 90 14.88 -3.49 -5.46
N GLN A 91 15.42 -3.47 -4.24
CA GLN A 91 14.94 -4.26 -3.10
C GLN A 91 14.64 -5.73 -3.49
N PRO A 92 15.63 -6.48 -4.00
CA PRO A 92 15.43 -7.84 -4.51
C PRO A 92 14.93 -8.84 -3.45
N GLU A 93 15.01 -8.49 -2.16
CA GLU A 93 14.43 -9.27 -1.07
C GLU A 93 12.90 -9.13 -0.96
N ARG A 94 12.32 -8.12 -1.61
CA ARG A 94 10.89 -7.77 -1.57
C ARG A 94 10.20 -7.86 -2.93
N HIS A 95 10.98 -7.91 -4.02
CA HIS A 95 10.47 -7.91 -5.39
C HIS A 95 10.87 -9.18 -6.13
N THR A 96 9.95 -9.70 -6.95
CA THR A 96 10.24 -10.79 -7.88
C THR A 96 11.13 -10.33 -9.03
N LYS A 97 11.68 -11.28 -9.78
CA LYS A 97 12.49 -10.98 -10.97
C LYS A 97 11.71 -10.16 -12.00
N GLU A 98 10.43 -10.44 -12.18
CA GLU A 98 9.54 -9.76 -13.11
C GLU A 98 9.31 -8.31 -12.66
N GLN A 99 9.07 -8.08 -11.36
CA GLN A 99 8.93 -6.74 -10.80
C GLN A 99 10.21 -5.92 -10.92
N ILE A 100 11.37 -6.54 -10.69
CA ILE A 100 12.68 -5.91 -10.93
C ILE A 100 12.85 -5.57 -12.41
N GLY A 101 12.48 -6.48 -13.31
CA GLY A 101 12.49 -6.25 -14.75
C GLY A 101 11.65 -5.05 -15.16
N GLU A 102 10.43 -4.95 -14.63
CA GLU A 102 9.53 -3.82 -14.87
C GLU A 102 10.15 -2.49 -14.43
N ALA A 103 10.80 -2.44 -13.26
CA ALA A 103 11.49 -1.24 -12.79
C ALA A 103 12.63 -0.80 -13.74
N ILE A 104 13.36 -1.74 -14.33
CA ILE A 104 14.39 -1.45 -15.33
C ILE A 104 13.77 -0.97 -16.65
N ILE A 105 12.65 -1.57 -17.08
CA ILE A 105 11.91 -1.15 -18.29
C ILE A 105 11.39 0.28 -18.12
N LEU A 106 10.78 0.60 -16.98
CA LEU A 106 10.29 1.94 -16.67
C LEU A 106 11.43 2.98 -16.67
N GLU A 107 12.58 2.65 -16.09
CA GLU A 107 13.77 3.52 -16.20
C GLU A 107 14.14 3.77 -17.67
N GLN A 108 14.19 2.72 -18.48
CA GLN A 108 14.57 2.85 -19.89
C GLN A 108 13.52 3.64 -20.68
N LEU A 109 12.23 3.42 -20.40
CA LEU A 109 11.12 4.15 -21.01
C LEU A 109 11.25 5.65 -20.75
N LEU A 110 11.46 6.06 -19.49
CA LEU A 110 11.64 7.46 -19.13
C LEU A 110 12.84 8.11 -19.84
N ARG A 111 13.91 7.35 -20.11
CA ARG A 111 15.08 7.85 -20.85
C ARG A 111 14.82 8.08 -22.33
N VAL A 112 13.95 7.29 -22.95
CA VAL A 112 13.66 7.38 -24.39
C VAL A 112 12.45 8.26 -24.70
N LEU A 113 11.56 8.48 -23.72
CA LEU A 113 10.42 9.38 -23.89
C LEU A 113 10.90 10.80 -24.22
N PRO A 114 10.23 11.53 -25.14
CA PRO A 114 10.48 12.95 -25.38
C PRO A 114 10.30 13.76 -24.09
N ALA A 115 11.02 14.87 -23.95
CA ALA A 115 10.96 15.71 -22.76
C ALA A 115 9.53 16.19 -22.44
N ASP A 116 8.71 16.40 -23.48
CA ASP A 116 7.33 16.88 -23.39
C ASP A 116 6.38 15.91 -22.66
N VAL A 117 6.80 14.66 -22.44
CA VAL A 117 6.01 13.59 -21.80
C VAL A 117 6.54 13.23 -20.41
N ARG A 118 7.65 13.82 -19.94
CA ARG A 118 8.33 13.43 -18.68
C ARG A 118 7.83 14.13 -17.41
N THR A 119 6.77 14.94 -17.49
CA THR A 119 6.12 15.64 -16.36
C THR A 119 5.52 14.69 -15.34
#